data_AF-A0A925Q8D2-F1
#
_entry.id   AF-A0A925Q8D2-F1
#
_cell.length_a   1.000
_cell.length_b   1.000
_cell.length_c   1.000
_cell.angle_alpha   90.00
_cell.angle_beta   90.00
_cell.angle_gamma   90.00
#
_symmetry.space_group_name_H-M   'P 1'
#
loop_
_entity.id
_entity.type
_entity.pdbx_description
1 polymer ?
#
loop_
_entity_poly.entity_id
_entity_poly.type
_entity_poly.pdbx_seq_one_letter_code
_entity_poly.pdbx_strand_id
1 'polypeptide(L)'
;MKCFVIMPFGNPKEDSDHARKLEFLYSEWLKPTVEAIKCSDTETIKCHRADQDLRPEEIITHIIENLVTSDIVIADLSGRNPNVFYELGVRHAVNNSTILIAEDLDDIPFDLRGLRTIVYSYDIERMVKLKKSLEQAIGEILNEPDKIDNPVRRFLYEQEVDKLIKQPTPPGYDVFKSIISEVASLRTEVTSHVNEVRHIMKLITSSERASAGIDVSKSRDLEFFEGIWEVETSGSTYCARVVDGELFMPYCYHGDKELTGHYYNLKLIGETLFGRFRWFKTEHIFGYTFLKAESEDKLVGGWWSGSDLPREIFNDISMMNSSIPDMVETILERDSKRKRFPSWAEEYFRKGLYKG
;
A
#
# COMPACT_ATOMS: atom_id res chain seq x y z
N MET A 1 -6.39 -17.13 -11.44
CA MET A 1 -5.54 -16.14 -12.17
C MET A 1 -4.58 -16.83 -13.13
N LYS A 2 -4.11 -16.13 -14.17
CA LYS A 2 -3.17 -16.59 -15.20
C LYS A 2 -1.86 -15.79 -15.15
N CYS A 3 -0.73 -16.47 -15.17
CA CYS A 3 0.59 -15.90 -15.31
C CYS A 3 1.24 -16.44 -16.57
N PHE A 4 1.65 -15.54 -17.46
CA PHE A 4 2.32 -15.90 -18.71
C PHE A 4 3.80 -15.54 -18.64
N VAL A 5 4.65 -16.49 -19.01
CA VAL A 5 6.10 -16.28 -19.04
C VAL A 5 6.55 -16.10 -20.48
N ILE A 6 7.13 -14.94 -20.77
CA ILE A 6 7.88 -14.68 -22.00
C ILE A 6 9.38 -14.77 -21.70
N MET A 7 10.08 -15.60 -22.44
CA MET A 7 11.49 -15.86 -22.21
C MET A 7 12.17 -16.28 -23.52
N PRO A 8 13.50 -16.17 -23.62
CA PRO A 8 14.22 -16.64 -24.78
C PRO A 8 13.92 -18.12 -25.04
N PHE A 9 13.84 -18.50 -26.30
CA PHE A 9 13.80 -19.91 -26.71
C PHE A 9 15.22 -20.34 -27.09
N GLY A 10 15.79 -21.28 -26.32
CA GLY A 10 17.01 -21.95 -26.73
C GLY A 10 16.68 -22.98 -27.82
N ASN A 11 17.44 -23.00 -28.91
CA ASN A 11 17.35 -24.07 -29.90
C ASN A 11 18.21 -25.25 -29.41
N PRO A 12 17.63 -26.39 -28.97
CA PRO A 12 18.41 -27.48 -28.39
C PRO A 12 19.41 -28.11 -29.37
N LYS A 13 19.25 -27.88 -30.68
CA LYS A 13 20.16 -28.37 -31.72
C LYS A 13 21.36 -27.45 -31.95
N GLU A 14 21.24 -26.17 -31.61
CA GLU A 14 22.29 -25.18 -31.79
C GLU A 14 23.02 -24.90 -30.47
N ASP A 15 22.28 -24.81 -29.36
CA ASP A 15 22.82 -24.63 -28.02
C ASP A 15 21.98 -25.39 -26.99
N SER A 16 22.34 -26.67 -26.79
CA SER A 16 21.65 -27.55 -25.87
C SER A 16 21.78 -27.13 -24.41
N ASP A 17 22.90 -26.48 -24.06
CA ASP A 17 23.17 -26.09 -22.67
C ASP A 17 22.38 -24.85 -22.29
N HIS A 18 22.30 -23.85 -23.17
CA HIS A 18 21.42 -22.71 -22.98
C HIS A 18 19.94 -23.13 -22.92
N ALA A 19 19.49 -24.01 -23.83
CA ALA A 19 18.12 -24.53 -23.81
C ALA A 19 17.79 -25.27 -22.49
N ARG A 20 18.72 -26.09 -21.96
CA ARG A 20 18.56 -26.76 -20.66
C ARG A 20 18.49 -25.80 -19.50
N LYS A 21 19.32 -24.75 -19.50
CA LYS A 21 19.34 -23.71 -18.47
C LYS A 21 18.02 -22.93 -18.41
N LEU A 22 17.46 -22.58 -19.58
CA LEU A 22 16.16 -21.92 -19.69
C LEU A 22 15.02 -22.83 -19.21
N GLU A 23 15.05 -24.11 -19.61
CA GLU A 23 14.06 -25.08 -19.14
C GLU A 23 14.13 -25.26 -17.63
N PHE A 24 15.33 -25.41 -17.06
CA PHE A 24 15.54 -25.52 -15.62
C PHE A 24 15.03 -24.29 -14.86
N LEU A 25 15.31 -23.08 -15.35
CA LEU A 25 14.79 -21.84 -14.76
C LEU A 25 13.25 -21.86 -14.72
N TYR A 26 12.62 -22.24 -15.83
CA TYR A 26 11.17 -22.27 -15.93
C TYR A 26 10.53 -23.37 -15.07
N SER A 27 10.96 -24.63 -15.24
CA SER A 27 10.33 -25.81 -14.64
C SER A 27 10.58 -25.92 -13.14
N GLU A 28 11.77 -25.55 -12.66
CA GLU A 28 12.16 -25.74 -11.27
C GLU A 28 11.94 -24.49 -10.41
N TRP A 29 11.93 -23.30 -11.03
CA TRP A 29 11.91 -22.04 -10.27
C TRP A 29 10.71 -21.15 -10.59
N LEU A 30 10.51 -20.75 -11.85
CA LEU A 30 9.45 -19.80 -12.16
C LEU A 30 8.05 -20.40 -11.96
N LYS A 31 7.76 -21.52 -12.61
CA LYS A 31 6.44 -22.16 -12.54
C LYS A 31 6.08 -22.61 -11.12
N PRO A 32 6.92 -23.38 -10.39
CA PRO A 32 6.57 -23.82 -9.05
C PRO A 32 6.41 -22.66 -8.06
N THR A 33 7.21 -21.59 -8.20
CA THR A 33 7.09 -20.41 -7.33
C THR A 33 5.76 -19.70 -7.56
N VAL A 34 5.39 -19.47 -8.82
CA VAL A 34 4.13 -18.79 -9.17
C VAL A 34 2.93 -19.63 -8.73
N GLU A 35 2.92 -20.93 -9.03
CA GLU A 35 1.77 -21.80 -8.73
C GLU A 35 1.63 -22.13 -7.23
N ALA A 36 2.69 -21.96 -6.43
CA ALA A 36 2.63 -22.08 -4.98
C ALA A 36 1.94 -20.89 -4.29
N ILE A 37 1.78 -19.76 -4.98
CA ILE A 37 1.12 -18.57 -4.44
C ILE A 37 -0.40 -18.76 -4.49
N LYS A 38 -1.04 -18.53 -3.35
CA LYS A 38 -2.51 -18.55 -3.21
C LYS A 38 -3.05 -17.13 -3.32
N CYS A 39 -3.95 -16.90 -4.27
CA CYS A 39 -4.66 -15.63 -4.44
C CYS A 39 -5.89 -15.54 -3.54
N SER A 40 -6.46 -16.69 -3.17
CA SER A 40 -7.55 -16.81 -2.20
C SER A 40 -7.51 -18.20 -1.54
N ASP A 41 -8.42 -18.48 -0.62
CA ASP A 41 -8.54 -19.81 0.01
C ASP A 41 -8.77 -20.95 -1.00
N THR A 42 -9.22 -20.62 -2.22
CA THR A 42 -9.59 -21.60 -3.25
C THR A 42 -8.91 -21.40 -4.60
N GLU A 43 -8.17 -20.31 -4.80
CA GLU A 43 -7.64 -19.95 -6.12
C GLU A 43 -6.11 -19.85 -6.13
N THR A 44 -5.49 -20.56 -7.08
CA THR A 44 -4.06 -20.50 -7.38
C THR A 44 -3.82 -19.77 -8.71
N ILE A 45 -2.57 -19.38 -8.92
CA ILE A 45 -2.13 -18.83 -10.20
C ILE A 45 -1.75 -20.01 -11.10
N LYS A 46 -2.26 -20.04 -12.33
CA LYS A 46 -1.81 -20.99 -13.37
C LYS A 46 -0.68 -20.34 -14.15
N CYS A 47 0.48 -21.00 -14.23
CA CYS A 47 1.65 -20.46 -14.91
C CYS A 47 1.95 -21.24 -16.19
N HIS A 48 2.03 -20.54 -17.32
CA HIS A 48 2.27 -21.13 -18.64
C HIS A 48 3.27 -20.33 -19.47
N ARG A 49 3.92 -21.02 -20.41
CA ARG A 49 4.89 -20.47 -21.38
C ARG A 49 4.37 -20.77 -22.79
N ALA A 50 4.70 -19.91 -23.75
CA ALA A 50 4.08 -19.91 -25.09
C ALA A 50 4.26 -21.23 -25.88
N ASP A 51 5.34 -21.97 -25.64
CA ASP A 51 5.64 -23.23 -26.32
C ASP A 51 4.91 -24.45 -25.74
N GLN A 52 4.18 -24.30 -24.63
CA GLN A 52 3.39 -25.38 -24.03
C GLN A 52 1.99 -25.52 -24.65
N ASP A 53 1.55 -24.54 -25.44
CA ASP A 53 0.24 -24.53 -26.07
C ASP A 53 0.30 -25.12 -27.48
N LEU A 54 0.06 -26.42 -27.58
CA LEU A 54 -0.07 -27.14 -28.85
C LEU A 54 -1.44 -26.84 -29.49
N ARG A 55 -1.60 -25.66 -30.09
CA ARG A 55 -2.80 -25.29 -30.84
C ARG A 55 -2.50 -25.17 -32.35
N PRO A 56 -3.47 -25.49 -33.23
CA PRO A 56 -3.31 -25.39 -34.68
C PRO A 56 -3.37 -23.94 -35.22
N GLU A 57 -3.58 -22.95 -34.36
CA GLU A 57 -3.67 -21.52 -34.70
C GLU A 57 -2.28 -20.89 -34.97
N GLU A 58 -2.24 -19.69 -35.55
CA GLU A 58 -1.00 -18.93 -35.71
C GLU A 58 -0.40 -18.58 -34.33
N ILE A 59 0.84 -19.03 -34.10
CA ILE A 59 1.58 -18.89 -32.82
C ILE A 59 1.57 -17.44 -32.32
N ILE A 60 1.68 -16.47 -33.21
CA ILE A 60 1.72 -15.04 -32.87
C ILE A 60 0.39 -14.57 -32.27
N THR A 61 -0.74 -14.98 -32.83
CA THR A 61 -2.06 -14.60 -32.32
C THR A 61 -2.24 -15.11 -30.90
N HIS A 62 -1.84 -16.35 -30.62
CA HIS A 62 -1.91 -16.94 -29.28
C HIS A 62 -0.99 -16.22 -28.28
N ILE A 63 0.22 -15.84 -28.69
CA ILE A 63 1.11 -15.03 -27.84
C ILE A 63 0.45 -13.69 -27.49
N ILE A 64 -0.11 -12.98 -28.48
CA ILE A 64 -0.80 -11.70 -28.25
C ILE A 64 -2.00 -11.90 -27.31
N GLU A 65 -2.81 -12.93 -27.52
CA GLU A 65 -3.93 -13.25 -26.63
C GLU A 65 -3.47 -13.48 -25.18
N ASN A 66 -2.37 -14.20 -24.97
CA ASN A 66 -1.81 -14.38 -23.64
C ASN A 66 -1.26 -13.09 -23.04
N LEU A 67 -0.59 -12.25 -23.83
CA LEU A 67 -0.09 -10.95 -23.38
C LEU A 67 -1.23 -10.00 -22.98
N VAL A 68 -2.38 -10.08 -23.64
CA VAL A 68 -3.56 -9.25 -23.34
C VAL A 68 -4.33 -9.82 -22.14
N THR A 69 -4.57 -11.14 -22.11
CA THR A 69 -5.53 -11.75 -21.18
C THR A 69 -4.93 -12.30 -19.90
N SER A 70 -3.59 -12.41 -19.81
CA SER A 70 -2.95 -12.85 -18.56
C SER A 70 -2.94 -11.75 -17.52
N ASP A 71 -3.23 -12.13 -16.28
CA ASP A 71 -3.24 -11.21 -15.15
C ASP A 71 -1.82 -10.73 -14.82
N ILE A 72 -0.84 -11.63 -14.94
CA ILE A 72 0.57 -11.36 -14.67
C ILE A 72 1.41 -11.79 -15.89
N VAL A 73 2.43 -11.02 -16.23
CA VAL A 73 3.45 -11.43 -17.19
C VAL A 73 4.82 -11.39 -16.52
N ILE A 74 5.60 -12.46 -16.67
CA ILE A 74 7.03 -12.49 -16.31
C ILE A 74 7.83 -12.44 -17.60
N ALA A 75 8.73 -11.47 -17.71
CA ALA A 75 9.57 -11.28 -18.89
C ALA A 75 11.04 -11.48 -18.57
N ASP A 76 11.65 -12.51 -19.17
CA ASP A 76 13.08 -12.79 -19.05
C ASP A 76 13.88 -12.08 -20.15
N LEU A 77 14.59 -11.03 -19.76
CA LEU A 77 15.34 -10.17 -20.69
C LEU A 77 16.75 -10.69 -20.99
N SER A 78 17.12 -11.85 -20.43
CA SER A 78 18.45 -12.44 -20.57
C SER A 78 18.82 -12.69 -22.05
N GLY A 79 20.10 -12.50 -22.38
CA GLY A 79 20.60 -12.73 -23.74
C GLY A 79 20.05 -11.79 -24.81
N ARG A 80 19.34 -10.72 -24.41
CA ARG A 80 18.86 -9.64 -25.30
C ARG A 80 17.99 -10.13 -26.45
N ASN A 81 17.11 -11.11 -26.21
CA ASN A 81 16.27 -11.69 -27.25
C ASN A 81 15.26 -10.67 -27.84
N PRO A 82 15.33 -10.35 -29.14
CA PRO A 82 14.43 -9.38 -29.77
C PRO A 82 12.94 -9.72 -29.67
N ASN A 83 12.58 -11.00 -29.67
CA ASN A 83 11.19 -11.43 -29.58
C ASN A 83 10.61 -11.11 -28.21
N VAL A 84 11.37 -11.34 -27.14
CA VAL A 84 10.94 -11.00 -25.78
C VAL A 84 10.73 -9.50 -25.64
N PHE A 85 11.61 -8.67 -26.22
CA PHE A 85 11.42 -7.22 -26.21
C PHE A 85 10.18 -6.77 -26.99
N TYR A 86 9.88 -7.41 -28.12
CA TYR A 86 8.67 -7.16 -28.89
C TYR A 86 7.41 -7.49 -28.06
N GLU A 87 7.37 -8.69 -27.47
CA GLU A 87 6.27 -9.16 -26.62
C GLU A 87 6.08 -8.27 -25.38
N LEU A 88 7.18 -7.84 -24.76
CA LEU A 88 7.17 -6.89 -23.65
C LEU A 88 6.58 -5.53 -24.07
N GLY A 89 6.98 -5.03 -25.24
CA GLY A 89 6.43 -3.78 -25.79
C GLY A 89 4.92 -3.87 -26.01
N VAL A 90 4.43 -5.00 -26.54
CA VAL A 90 2.99 -5.27 -26.68
C VAL A 90 2.33 -5.31 -25.31
N ARG A 91 2.88 -6.04 -24.33
CA ARG A 91 2.31 -6.08 -22.96
C ARG A 91 2.21 -4.69 -22.35
N HIS A 92 3.28 -3.89 -22.41
CA HIS A 92 3.31 -2.52 -21.91
C HIS A 92 2.25 -1.61 -22.55
N ALA A 93 1.86 -1.86 -23.81
CA ALA A 93 0.82 -1.10 -24.46
C ALA A 93 -0.60 -1.50 -24.01
N VAL A 94 -0.82 -2.78 -23.69
CA VAL A 94 -2.17 -3.33 -23.45
C VAL A 94 -2.53 -3.48 -21.97
N ASN A 95 -1.56 -3.67 -21.07
CA ASN A 95 -1.85 -3.94 -19.66
C ASN A 95 -0.65 -3.66 -18.71
N ASN A 96 -0.89 -3.73 -17.39
CA ASN A 96 0.11 -3.58 -16.32
C ASN A 96 0.61 -4.94 -15.81
N SER A 97 1.13 -5.03 -14.59
CA SER A 97 1.45 -6.27 -13.88
C SER A 97 2.51 -7.13 -14.57
N THR A 98 3.60 -6.48 -14.99
CA THR A 98 4.74 -7.11 -15.64
C THR A 98 5.94 -7.15 -14.72
N ILE A 99 6.50 -8.34 -14.50
CA ILE A 99 7.70 -8.56 -13.71
C ILE A 99 8.86 -8.82 -14.67
N LEU A 100 9.90 -7.98 -14.60
CA LEU A 100 11.11 -8.15 -15.39
C LEU A 100 12.12 -9.00 -14.61
N ILE A 101 12.74 -9.97 -15.27
CA ILE A 101 13.86 -10.74 -14.76
C ILE A 101 15.01 -10.72 -15.77
N ALA A 102 16.25 -10.86 -15.30
CA ALA A 102 17.43 -10.99 -16.17
C ALA A 102 18.56 -11.72 -15.44
N GLU A 103 19.37 -12.48 -16.17
CA GLU A 103 20.60 -13.09 -15.65
C GLU A 103 21.69 -12.03 -15.40
N ASP A 104 21.79 -11.03 -16.28
CA ASP A 104 22.71 -9.90 -16.14
C ASP A 104 21.99 -8.56 -16.35
N LEU A 105 22.44 -7.52 -15.64
CA LEU A 105 21.99 -6.14 -15.85
C LEU A 105 22.41 -5.60 -17.23
N ASP A 106 23.51 -6.10 -17.79
CA ASP A 106 23.99 -5.69 -19.10
C ASP A 106 23.08 -6.16 -20.25
N ASP A 107 22.27 -7.18 -20.01
CA ASP A 107 21.22 -7.62 -20.94
C ASP A 107 20.06 -6.62 -21.02
N ILE A 108 19.91 -5.73 -20.04
CA ILE A 108 18.82 -4.76 -20.00
C ILE A 108 19.16 -3.54 -20.88
N PRO A 109 18.40 -3.27 -21.97
CA PRO A 109 18.56 -2.08 -22.79
C PRO A 109 18.33 -0.80 -21.97
N PHE A 110 18.99 0.29 -22.36
CA PHE A 110 18.93 1.57 -21.65
C PHE A 110 17.49 2.02 -21.33
N ASP A 111 16.57 1.88 -22.29
CA ASP A 111 15.16 2.28 -22.16
C ASP A 111 14.39 1.50 -21.07
N LEU A 112 14.87 0.31 -20.70
CA LEU A 112 14.26 -0.56 -19.68
C LEU A 112 15.01 -0.52 -18.34
N ARG A 113 16.22 0.06 -18.28
CA ARG A 113 17.06 0.09 -17.06
C ARG A 113 16.43 0.85 -15.88
N GLY A 114 15.52 1.77 -16.17
CA GLY A 114 14.77 2.49 -15.13
C GLY A 114 13.67 1.66 -14.47
N LEU A 115 13.36 0.48 -15.00
CA LEU A 115 12.32 -0.41 -14.48
C LEU A 115 12.92 -1.42 -13.51
N ARG A 116 12.15 -1.74 -12.45
CA ARG A 116 12.57 -2.74 -11.45
C ARG A 116 12.70 -4.10 -12.14
N THR A 117 13.92 -4.63 -12.16
CA THR A 117 14.24 -5.94 -12.72
C THR A 117 14.85 -6.82 -11.64
N ILE A 118 14.39 -8.07 -11.54
CA ILE A 118 14.94 -9.04 -10.61
C ILE A 118 16.13 -9.72 -11.31
N VAL A 119 17.33 -9.45 -10.81
CA VAL A 119 18.55 -10.07 -11.33
C VAL A 119 18.76 -11.42 -10.67
N TYR A 120 18.93 -12.47 -11.47
CA TYR A 120 19.21 -13.83 -11.00
C TYR A 120 20.52 -14.35 -11.58
N SER A 121 21.01 -15.45 -11.05
CA SER A 121 21.94 -16.33 -11.78
C SER A 121 21.74 -17.74 -11.24
N TYR A 122 22.37 -18.73 -11.87
CA TYR A 122 22.19 -20.13 -11.52
C TYR A 122 22.85 -20.59 -10.20
N ASP A 123 23.42 -19.66 -9.40
CA ASP A 123 23.83 -19.99 -8.05
C ASP A 123 22.62 -20.13 -7.10
N ILE A 124 22.67 -21.10 -6.19
CA ILE A 124 21.52 -21.46 -5.34
C ILE A 124 21.04 -20.26 -4.52
N GLU A 125 21.96 -19.43 -4.01
CA GLU A 125 21.62 -18.28 -3.19
C GLU A 125 20.81 -17.24 -4.00
N ARG A 126 21.26 -16.93 -5.21
CA ARG A 126 20.55 -16.01 -6.13
C ARG A 126 19.24 -16.60 -6.63
N MET A 127 19.15 -17.90 -6.86
CA MET A 127 17.88 -18.53 -7.23
C MET A 127 16.86 -18.50 -6.08
N VAL A 128 17.30 -18.71 -4.83
CA VAL A 128 16.43 -18.52 -3.65
C VAL A 128 15.99 -17.06 -3.51
N LYS A 129 16.88 -16.10 -3.83
CA LYS A 129 16.54 -14.67 -3.85
C LYS A 129 15.56 -14.32 -4.97
N LEU A 130 15.73 -14.89 -6.16
CA LEU A 130 14.79 -14.77 -7.28
C LEU A 130 13.40 -15.22 -6.84
N LYS A 131 13.29 -16.42 -6.25
CA LYS A 131 12.03 -16.95 -5.72
C LYS A 131 11.35 -15.97 -4.75
N LYS A 132 12.06 -15.51 -3.72
CA LYS A 132 11.51 -14.56 -2.74
C LYS A 132 11.08 -13.24 -3.37
N SER A 133 11.86 -12.74 -4.33
CA SER A 133 11.58 -11.49 -5.03
C SER A 133 10.36 -11.62 -5.94
N LEU A 134 10.18 -12.78 -6.59
CA LEU A 134 8.99 -13.11 -7.37
C LEU A 134 7.75 -13.19 -6.48
N GLU A 135 7.82 -13.90 -5.35
CA GLU A 135 6.72 -13.98 -4.37
C GLU A 135 6.29 -12.59 -3.90
N GLN A 136 7.26 -11.73 -3.58
CA GLN A 136 6.99 -10.36 -3.17
C GLN A 136 6.36 -9.55 -4.31
N ALA A 137 6.94 -9.57 -5.52
CA ALA A 137 6.45 -8.80 -6.65
C ALA A 137 5.02 -9.22 -7.06
N ILE A 138 4.73 -10.52 -7.05
CA ILE A 138 3.39 -11.05 -7.28
C ILE A 138 2.45 -10.58 -6.16
N GLY A 139 2.87 -10.64 -4.89
CA GLY A 139 2.07 -10.12 -3.78
C GLY A 139 1.73 -8.63 -3.91
N GLU A 140 2.69 -7.81 -4.35
CA GLU A 140 2.47 -6.39 -4.65
C GLU A 140 1.43 -6.20 -5.78
N ILE A 141 1.54 -6.97 -6.86
CA ILE A 141 0.57 -6.96 -7.98
C ILE A 141 -0.82 -7.39 -7.52
N LEU A 142 -0.94 -8.43 -6.71
CA LEU A 142 -2.23 -8.90 -6.20
C LEU A 142 -2.92 -7.86 -5.30
N ASN A 143 -2.14 -7.07 -4.56
CA ASN A 143 -2.67 -6.00 -3.71
C ASN A 143 -3.07 -4.75 -4.52
N GLU A 144 -2.32 -4.43 -5.58
CA GLU A 144 -2.55 -3.25 -6.43
C GLU A 144 -2.56 -3.63 -7.94
N PRO A 145 -3.59 -4.36 -8.43
CA PRO A 145 -3.60 -4.90 -9.79
C PRO A 145 -3.60 -3.83 -10.90
N ASP A 146 -4.15 -2.65 -10.60
CA ASP A 146 -4.27 -1.55 -11.56
C ASP A 146 -3.06 -0.60 -11.55
N LYS A 147 -2.05 -0.87 -10.71
CA LYS A 147 -0.88 -0.01 -10.59
C LYS A 147 -0.10 0.06 -11.89
N ILE A 148 0.10 1.26 -12.39
CA ILE A 148 0.88 1.49 -13.60
C ILE A 148 2.37 1.27 -13.32
N ASP A 149 2.95 0.27 -13.97
CA ASP A 149 4.31 -0.19 -13.76
C ASP A 149 5.27 0.17 -14.91
N ASN A 150 4.73 0.62 -16.06
CA ASN A 150 5.53 0.88 -17.26
C ASN A 150 5.20 2.26 -17.89
N PRO A 151 6.15 2.89 -18.60
CA PRO A 151 6.00 4.24 -19.13
C PRO A 151 5.00 4.33 -20.30
N VAL A 152 4.85 3.27 -21.09
CA VAL A 152 3.91 3.25 -22.23
C VAL A 152 2.49 3.31 -21.70
N ARG A 153 2.14 2.45 -20.74
CA ARG A 153 0.81 2.43 -20.14
C ARG A 153 0.50 3.72 -19.39
N ARG A 154 1.51 4.31 -18.71
CA ARG A 154 1.39 5.64 -18.08
C ARG A 154 0.95 6.70 -19.07
N PHE A 155 1.66 6.82 -20.19
CA PHE A 155 1.35 7.80 -21.22
C PHE A 155 -0.04 7.56 -21.83
N LEU A 156 -0.39 6.31 -22.16
CA LEU A 156 -1.71 5.99 -22.73
C LEU A 156 -2.84 6.30 -21.75
N TYR A 157 -2.67 5.98 -20.47
CA TYR A 157 -3.62 6.28 -19.42
C TYR A 157 -3.84 7.80 -19.28
N GLU A 158 -2.77 8.59 -19.28
CA GLU A 158 -2.86 10.06 -19.25
C GLU A 158 -3.64 10.61 -20.45
N GLN A 159 -3.40 10.08 -21.66
CA GLN A 159 -4.14 10.48 -22.87
C GLN A 159 -5.63 10.09 -22.81
N GLU A 160 -5.95 8.92 -22.27
CA GLU A 160 -7.33 8.46 -22.06
C GLU A 160 -8.07 9.37 -21.07
N VAL A 161 -7.43 9.70 -19.95
CA VAL A 161 -7.96 10.62 -18.93
C VAL A 161 -8.18 12.02 -19.52
N ASP A 162 -7.22 12.56 -20.25
CA ASP A 162 -7.34 13.86 -20.92
C ASP A 162 -8.52 13.92 -21.90
N LYS A 163 -8.76 12.84 -22.65
CA LYS A 163 -9.92 12.74 -23.54
C LYS A 163 -11.23 12.72 -22.77
N LEU A 164 -11.29 12.03 -21.63
CA LEU A 164 -12.48 11.97 -20.78
C LEU A 164 -12.77 13.33 -20.12
N ILE A 165 -11.75 14.05 -19.64
CA ILE A 165 -11.89 15.38 -19.03
C ILE A 165 -12.41 16.41 -20.05
N LYS A 166 -12.02 16.29 -21.32
CA LYS A 166 -12.42 17.21 -22.39
C LYS A 166 -13.84 16.95 -22.92
N GLN A 167 -14.48 15.84 -22.55
CA GLN A 167 -15.89 15.62 -22.90
C GLN A 167 -16.79 16.43 -21.95
N PRO A 168 -17.86 17.07 -22.45
CA PRO A 168 -18.83 17.74 -21.58
C PRO A 168 -19.41 16.71 -20.62
N THR A 169 -19.32 17.00 -19.31
CA THR A 169 -19.80 16.12 -18.26
C THR A 169 -21.29 15.85 -18.45
N PRO A 170 -21.72 14.58 -18.58
CA PRO A 170 -23.13 14.25 -18.67
C PRO A 170 -23.89 14.77 -17.44
N PRO A 171 -25.16 15.20 -17.57
CA PRO A 171 -25.97 15.58 -16.43
C PRO A 171 -25.99 14.47 -15.38
N GLY A 172 -25.64 14.79 -14.12
CA GLY A 172 -25.56 13.83 -13.02
C GLY A 172 -24.18 13.19 -12.80
N TYR A 173 -23.17 13.53 -13.59
CA TYR A 173 -21.79 13.05 -13.39
C TYR A 173 -21.19 13.47 -12.04
N ASP A 174 -21.59 14.61 -11.47
CA ASP A 174 -21.15 15.04 -10.14
C ASP A 174 -21.66 14.12 -9.03
N VAL A 175 -22.88 13.60 -9.17
CA VAL A 175 -23.44 12.58 -8.28
C VAL A 175 -22.65 11.28 -8.41
N PHE A 176 -22.32 10.89 -9.64
CA PHE A 176 -21.51 9.69 -9.89
C PHE A 176 -20.09 9.81 -9.32
N LYS A 177 -19.46 10.99 -9.43
CA LYS A 177 -18.17 11.31 -8.80
C LYS A 177 -18.25 11.24 -7.27
N SER A 178 -19.31 11.78 -6.67
CA SER A 178 -19.52 11.70 -5.22
C SER A 178 -19.62 10.24 -4.75
N ILE A 179 -20.38 9.42 -5.48
CA ILE A 179 -20.52 7.99 -5.19
C ILE A 179 -19.18 7.25 -5.35
N ILE A 180 -18.43 7.50 -6.44
CA ILE A 180 -17.11 6.88 -6.63
C ILE A 180 -16.14 7.28 -5.50
N SER A 181 -16.16 8.54 -5.08
CA SER A 181 -15.34 9.03 -3.97
C SER A 181 -15.70 8.34 -2.64
N GLU A 182 -17.00 8.22 -2.34
CA GLU A 182 -17.48 7.48 -1.17
C GLU A 182 -17.06 6.01 -1.23
N VAL A 183 -17.22 5.34 -2.38
CA VAL A 183 -16.83 3.94 -2.57
C VAL A 183 -15.31 3.75 -2.44
N ALA A 184 -14.51 4.68 -2.96
CA ALA A 184 -13.06 4.65 -2.81
C ALA A 184 -12.66 4.80 -1.33
N SER A 185 -13.30 5.72 -0.60
CA SER A 185 -13.10 5.90 0.84
C SER A 185 -13.44 4.62 1.62
N LEU A 186 -14.59 4.01 1.33
CA LEU A 186 -15.00 2.74 1.93
C LEU A 186 -14.01 1.61 1.62
N ARG A 187 -13.48 1.54 0.39
CA ARG A 187 -12.47 0.52 0.03
C ARG A 187 -11.19 0.70 0.85
N THR A 188 -10.74 1.93 1.05
CA THR A 188 -9.57 2.23 1.90
C THR A 188 -9.84 1.82 3.34
N GLU A 189 -11.03 2.10 3.86
CA GLU A 189 -11.44 1.72 5.21
C GLU A 189 -11.49 0.19 5.38
N VAL A 190 -12.10 -0.54 4.45
CA VAL A 190 -12.13 -2.02 4.45
C VAL A 190 -10.72 -2.60 4.43
N THR A 191 -9.83 -2.04 3.61
CA THR A 191 -8.43 -2.50 3.53
C THR A 191 -7.70 -2.29 4.86
N SER A 192 -7.96 -1.16 5.53
CA SER A 192 -7.43 -0.88 6.88
C SER A 192 -7.91 -1.93 7.89
N HIS A 193 -9.20 -2.23 7.91
CA HIS A 193 -9.77 -3.24 8.81
C HIS A 193 -9.22 -4.65 8.53
N VAL A 194 -9.01 -5.03 7.27
CA VAL A 194 -8.38 -6.30 6.90
C VAL A 194 -6.95 -6.38 7.44
N ASN A 195 -6.19 -5.28 7.40
CA ASN A 195 -4.85 -5.22 7.94
C ASN A 195 -4.84 -5.33 9.48
N GLU A 196 -5.80 -4.70 10.16
CA GLU A 196 -5.99 -4.85 11.61
C GLU A 196 -6.31 -6.30 12.00
N VAL A 197 -7.24 -6.96 11.30
CA VAL A 197 -7.57 -8.38 11.52
C VAL A 197 -6.34 -9.25 11.31
N ARG A 198 -5.53 -8.98 10.27
CA ARG A 198 -4.28 -9.71 10.02
C ARG A 198 -3.25 -9.49 11.14
N HIS A 199 -3.20 -8.29 11.71
CA HIS A 199 -2.33 -7.98 12.85
C HIS A 199 -2.78 -8.71 14.12
N ILE A 200 -4.08 -8.69 14.43
CA ILE A 200 -4.66 -9.42 15.56
C ILE A 200 -4.41 -10.93 15.41
N MET A 201 -4.61 -11.49 14.21
CA MET A 201 -4.28 -12.89 13.90
C MET A 201 -2.81 -13.22 14.16
N LYS A 202 -1.87 -12.32 13.77
CA LYS A 202 -0.43 -12.49 14.07
C LYS A 202 -0.15 -12.43 15.57
N LEU A 203 -0.80 -11.53 16.31
CA LEU A 203 -0.65 -11.43 17.76
C LEU A 203 -1.15 -12.71 18.45
N ILE A 204 -2.32 -13.23 18.08
CA ILE A 204 -2.88 -14.48 18.63
C ILE A 204 -1.95 -15.66 18.33
N THR A 205 -1.50 -15.81 17.08
CA THR A 205 -0.60 -16.90 16.69
C THR A 205 0.82 -16.77 17.28
N SER A 206 1.27 -15.55 17.59
CA SER A 206 2.54 -15.30 18.29
C SER A 206 2.42 -15.47 19.82
N SER A 207 1.25 -15.20 20.40
CA SER A 207 0.92 -15.41 21.81
C SER A 207 0.91 -16.89 22.18
N GLU A 208 0.56 -17.79 21.25
CA GLU A 208 0.69 -19.24 21.46
C GLU A 208 2.15 -19.73 21.45
N ARG A 209 3.12 -18.91 20.99
CA ARG A 209 4.55 -19.26 20.95
C ARG A 209 5.42 -18.55 22.00
N ALA A 210 4.93 -17.47 22.61
CA ALA A 210 5.71 -16.64 23.52
C ALA A 210 5.23 -16.73 24.98
N SER A 211 5.20 -17.94 25.55
CA SER A 211 5.31 -18.10 27.00
C SER A 211 6.77 -17.91 27.45
N ALA A 212 7.32 -16.72 27.27
CA ALA A 212 8.61 -16.31 27.84
C ALA A 212 8.81 -14.79 27.75
N GLY A 213 8.52 -14.09 28.87
CA GLY A 213 9.20 -12.85 29.26
C GLY A 213 9.00 -11.61 28.38
N ILE A 214 7.84 -10.96 28.50
CA ILE A 214 7.74 -9.51 28.30
C ILE A 214 7.24 -8.93 29.63
N ASP A 215 7.95 -7.93 30.15
CA ASP A 215 7.56 -7.16 31.33
C ASP A 215 6.36 -6.26 30.97
N VAL A 216 5.17 -6.64 31.42
CA VAL A 216 3.86 -6.01 31.14
C VAL A 216 3.62 -4.76 32.00
N SER A 217 4.63 -4.25 32.72
CA SER A 217 4.39 -3.27 33.80
C SER A 217 4.15 -1.81 33.40
N LYS A 218 4.15 -1.43 32.10
CA LYS A 218 3.87 -0.04 31.65
C LYS A 218 3.12 0.09 30.32
N SER A 219 2.12 -0.74 30.05
CA SER A 219 1.16 -0.41 28.98
C SER A 219 0.17 0.62 29.51
N ARG A 220 0.00 1.76 28.81
CA ARG A 220 -1.10 2.69 29.09
C ARG A 220 -2.34 2.24 28.32
N ASP A 221 -3.52 2.56 28.83
CA ASP A 221 -4.79 2.36 28.12
C ASP A 221 -5.27 3.68 27.51
N LEU A 222 -6.25 3.64 26.60
CA LEU A 222 -6.75 4.84 25.91
C LEU A 222 -7.37 5.86 26.86
N GLU A 223 -7.92 5.40 27.98
CA GLU A 223 -8.51 6.21 29.05
C GLU A 223 -7.50 7.19 29.67
N PHE A 224 -6.20 6.88 29.60
CA PHE A 224 -5.14 7.80 30.03
C PHE A 224 -5.22 9.15 29.33
N PHE A 225 -5.65 9.15 28.06
CA PHE A 225 -5.68 10.34 27.23
C PHE A 225 -6.96 11.16 27.39
N GLU A 226 -7.97 10.66 28.10
CA GLU A 226 -9.20 11.41 28.30
C GLU A 226 -8.97 12.72 29.06
N GLY A 227 -9.63 13.78 28.62
CA GLY A 227 -9.54 15.10 29.25
C GLY A 227 -9.41 16.24 28.25
N ILE A 228 -9.11 17.43 28.79
CA ILE A 228 -8.87 18.64 28.01
C ILE A 228 -7.37 18.86 27.95
N TRP A 229 -6.88 19.13 26.75
CA TRP A 229 -5.48 19.40 26.48
C TRP A 229 -5.35 20.72 25.75
N GLU A 230 -4.30 21.48 26.05
CA GLU A 230 -4.05 22.80 25.45
C GLU A 230 -2.62 22.90 24.92
N VAL A 231 -2.46 23.64 23.82
CA VAL A 231 -1.14 24.04 23.32
C VAL A 231 -0.91 25.48 23.76
N GLU A 232 -0.01 25.70 24.71
CA GLU A 232 0.23 27.03 25.32
C GLU A 232 0.54 28.11 24.26
N THR A 233 1.34 27.78 23.25
CA THR A 233 1.80 28.73 22.24
C THR A 233 0.71 29.23 21.30
N SER A 234 -0.30 28.41 21.00
CA SER A 234 -1.39 28.78 20.08
C SER A 234 -2.73 28.99 20.78
N GLY A 235 -2.86 28.61 22.06
CA GLY A 235 -4.14 28.61 22.79
C GLY A 235 -5.14 27.57 22.28
N SER A 236 -4.66 26.61 21.50
CA SER A 236 -5.43 25.56 20.83
C SER A 236 -5.92 24.51 21.82
N THR A 237 -7.21 24.20 21.83
CA THR A 237 -7.84 23.29 22.81
C THR A 237 -8.31 21.98 22.16
N TYR A 238 -7.96 20.85 22.77
CA TYR A 238 -8.29 19.49 22.36
C TYR A 238 -9.09 18.82 23.47
N CYS A 239 -10.14 18.09 23.12
CA CYS A 239 -10.97 17.37 24.09
C CYS A 239 -11.00 15.90 23.72
N ALA A 240 -10.32 15.06 24.50
CA ALA A 240 -10.20 13.63 24.24
C ALA A 240 -11.22 12.84 25.08
N ARG A 241 -11.95 11.92 24.44
CA ARG A 241 -12.91 11.01 25.08
C ARG A 241 -12.90 9.66 24.38
N VAL A 242 -12.98 8.59 25.16
CA VAL A 242 -13.20 7.25 24.66
C VAL A 242 -14.70 7.02 24.47
N VAL A 243 -15.09 6.64 23.26
CA VAL A 243 -16.47 6.31 22.90
C VAL A 243 -16.46 4.96 22.23
N ASP A 244 -17.22 4.00 22.76
CA ASP A 244 -17.32 2.64 22.24
C ASP A 244 -15.95 1.93 22.05
N GLY A 245 -14.98 2.23 22.93
CA GLY A 245 -13.63 1.65 22.91
C GLY A 245 -12.63 2.35 21.97
N GLU A 246 -13.03 3.45 21.32
CA GLU A 246 -12.17 4.25 20.45
C GLU A 246 -11.95 5.66 21.02
N LEU A 247 -10.73 6.17 20.92
CA LEU A 247 -10.39 7.51 21.36
C LEU A 247 -10.66 8.53 20.23
N PHE A 248 -11.47 9.54 20.54
CA PHE A 248 -11.71 10.67 19.65
C PHE A 248 -11.28 11.96 20.32
N MET A 249 -10.67 12.85 19.55
CA MET A 249 -10.15 14.12 20.07
C MET A 249 -10.53 15.29 19.14
N PRO A 250 -11.77 15.79 19.23
CA PRO A 250 -12.17 17.05 18.60
C PRO A 250 -11.33 18.23 19.12
N TYR A 251 -11.19 19.23 18.26
CA TYR A 251 -10.18 20.26 18.41
C TYR A 251 -10.67 21.65 17.96
N CYS A 252 -10.27 22.69 18.70
CA CYS A 252 -10.48 24.11 18.40
C CYS A 252 -9.13 24.81 18.17
N TYR A 253 -8.94 25.35 16.96
CA TYR A 253 -7.75 26.10 16.58
C TYR A 253 -7.77 27.50 17.14
N HIS A 254 -6.68 27.91 17.80
CA HIS A 254 -6.50 29.24 18.37
C HIS A 254 -7.61 29.67 19.36
N GLY A 255 -7.94 28.79 20.30
CA GLY A 255 -8.82 29.09 21.42
C GLY A 255 -9.70 27.91 21.81
N ASP A 256 -10.85 28.24 22.42
CA ASP A 256 -11.84 27.29 22.94
C ASP A 256 -13.28 27.72 22.63
N LYS A 257 -13.53 28.21 21.41
CA LYS A 257 -14.85 28.78 21.05
C LYS A 257 -15.62 27.94 20.03
N GLU A 258 -14.93 27.35 19.06
CA GLU A 258 -15.58 26.68 17.95
C GLU A 258 -14.79 25.46 17.47
N LEU A 259 -15.50 24.35 17.26
CA LEU A 259 -14.96 23.14 16.67
C LEU A 259 -14.34 23.45 15.30
N THR A 260 -13.03 23.22 15.17
CA THR A 260 -12.28 23.40 13.92
C THR A 260 -12.11 22.10 13.17
N GLY A 261 -11.76 21.04 13.90
CA GLY A 261 -11.46 19.74 13.34
C GLY A 261 -11.50 18.65 14.39
N HIS A 262 -11.01 17.47 14.03
CA HIS A 262 -10.89 16.37 14.96
C HIS A 262 -9.74 15.46 14.61
N TYR A 263 -9.30 14.72 15.63
CA TYR A 263 -8.40 13.60 15.51
C TYR A 263 -9.19 12.31 15.67
N TYR A 264 -8.93 11.37 14.77
CA TYR A 264 -9.69 10.12 14.62
C TYR A 264 -8.75 8.99 14.21
N ASN A 265 -9.24 7.75 14.32
CA ASN A 265 -8.45 6.53 14.16
C ASN A 265 -7.19 6.55 15.04
N LEU A 266 -7.33 7.04 16.28
CA LEU A 266 -6.23 7.09 17.24
C LEU A 266 -5.94 5.70 17.79
N LYS A 267 -4.75 5.18 17.49
CA LYS A 267 -4.25 3.87 17.91
C LYS A 267 -3.07 4.06 18.86
N LEU A 268 -3.13 3.41 20.01
CA LEU A 268 -2.07 3.43 21.00
C LEU A 268 -1.08 2.29 20.72
N ILE A 269 0.18 2.63 20.50
CA ILE A 269 1.27 1.67 20.36
C ILE A 269 2.33 2.03 21.40
N GLY A 270 2.48 1.17 22.42
CA GLY A 270 3.29 1.47 23.60
C GLY A 270 2.72 2.69 24.35
N GLU A 271 3.49 3.79 24.41
CA GLU A 271 3.08 5.04 25.04
C GLU A 271 2.76 6.16 24.04
N THR A 272 2.61 5.82 22.75
CA THR A 272 2.42 6.79 21.67
C THR A 272 1.09 6.57 20.96
N LEU A 273 0.28 7.62 20.89
CA LEU A 273 -0.90 7.67 20.04
C LEU A 273 -0.49 8.01 18.62
N PHE A 274 -1.00 7.26 17.67
CA PHE A 274 -0.88 7.53 16.24
C PHE A 274 -2.28 7.68 15.66
N GLY A 275 -2.48 8.61 14.72
CA GLY A 275 -3.78 8.73 14.08
C GLY A 275 -3.82 9.77 13.00
N ARG A 276 -5.04 10.19 12.67
CA ARG A 276 -5.33 11.13 11.59
C ARG A 276 -6.02 12.37 12.14
N PHE A 277 -5.91 13.46 11.41
CA PHE A 277 -6.70 14.67 11.68
C PHE A 277 -7.29 15.22 10.40
N ARG A 278 -8.38 15.98 10.52
CA ARG A 278 -8.95 16.80 9.44
C ARG A 278 -9.70 18.00 10.01
N TRP A 279 -9.82 19.05 9.23
CA TRP A 279 -10.65 20.23 9.53
C TRP A 279 -12.01 20.12 8.86
N PHE A 280 -13.06 20.57 9.55
CA PHE A 280 -14.44 20.45 9.03
C PHE A 280 -14.78 21.52 7.99
N LYS A 281 -14.24 22.74 8.15
CA LYS A 281 -14.58 23.89 7.27
C LYS A 281 -13.64 24.04 6.07
N THR A 282 -12.52 23.32 6.05
CA THR A 282 -11.51 23.41 5.00
C THR A 282 -11.16 22.02 4.51
N GLU A 283 -11.72 21.60 3.38
CA GLU A 283 -11.62 20.23 2.85
C GLU A 283 -10.20 19.77 2.53
N HIS A 284 -9.24 20.70 2.42
CA HIS A 284 -7.85 20.39 2.07
C HIS A 284 -6.90 20.29 3.28
N ILE A 285 -7.37 20.53 4.51
CA ILE A 285 -6.52 20.44 5.71
C ILE A 285 -6.80 19.12 6.41
N PHE A 286 -5.94 18.15 6.15
CA PHE A 286 -5.94 16.83 6.78
C PHE A 286 -4.52 16.27 6.83
N GLY A 287 -4.31 15.25 7.64
CA GLY A 287 -3.02 14.61 7.72
C GLY A 287 -2.93 13.60 8.84
N TYR A 288 -1.73 13.44 9.38
CA TYR A 288 -1.40 12.42 10.37
C TYR A 288 -0.76 13.06 11.58
N THR A 289 -0.86 12.37 12.71
CA THR A 289 -0.25 12.80 13.96
C THR A 289 0.37 11.63 14.70
N PHE A 290 1.36 11.96 15.53
CA PHE A 290 1.67 11.14 16.69
C PHE A 290 1.78 12.02 17.94
N LEU A 291 1.40 11.46 19.08
CA LEU A 291 1.49 12.11 20.40
C LEU A 291 1.98 11.08 21.41
N LYS A 292 3.18 11.30 21.96
CA LYS A 292 3.78 10.46 22.97
C LYS A 292 3.52 11.03 24.37
N ALA A 293 3.09 10.19 25.30
CA ALA A 293 3.01 10.58 26.71
C ALA A 293 4.41 10.74 27.30
N GLU A 294 4.79 11.98 27.67
CA GLU A 294 6.03 12.25 28.40
C GLU A 294 5.79 12.22 29.92
N SER A 295 4.63 12.68 30.36
CA SER A 295 4.14 12.61 31.73
C SER A 295 2.62 12.45 31.78
N GLU A 296 2.02 12.40 32.97
CA GLU A 296 0.56 12.35 33.14
C GLU A 296 -0.16 13.55 32.51
N ASP A 297 0.51 14.71 32.51
CA ASP A 297 -0.05 15.99 32.11
C ASP A 297 0.58 16.56 30.84
N LYS A 298 1.44 15.79 30.15
CA LYS A 298 2.17 16.29 28.98
C LYS A 298 2.30 15.25 27.87
N LEU A 299 1.83 15.62 26.68
CA LEU A 299 2.06 14.89 25.44
C LEU A 299 2.98 15.69 24.52
N VAL A 300 3.92 14.99 23.88
CA VAL A 300 4.87 15.58 22.94
C VAL A 300 4.78 14.83 21.62
N GLY A 301 4.71 15.55 20.51
CA GLY A 301 4.70 14.96 19.19
C GLY A 301 4.53 15.99 18.10
N GLY A 302 3.70 15.69 17.11
CA GLY A 302 3.49 16.58 15.99
C GLY A 302 2.56 16.02 14.94
N TRP A 303 2.49 16.74 13.82
CA TRP A 303 1.64 16.37 12.70
C TRP A 303 2.27 16.77 11.35
N TRP A 304 1.80 16.11 10.29
CA TRP A 304 2.15 16.39 8.89
C TRP A 304 0.89 16.63 8.09
N SER A 305 0.95 17.48 7.07
CA SER A 305 -0.12 17.54 6.06
C SER A 305 -0.14 16.24 5.25
N GLY A 306 -1.30 15.88 4.70
CA GLY A 306 -1.52 14.60 4.02
C GLY A 306 -0.59 14.28 2.84
N SER A 307 0.10 15.27 2.29
CA SER A 307 1.10 15.11 1.21
C SER A 307 2.53 14.84 1.68
N ASP A 308 2.83 15.04 2.97
CA ASP A 308 4.21 15.26 3.42
C ASP A 308 4.84 14.03 4.08
N LEU A 309 4.08 12.93 4.21
CA LEU A 309 4.57 11.68 4.78
C LEU A 309 5.14 10.74 3.71
N PRO A 310 6.40 10.26 3.89
CA PRO A 310 6.97 9.19 3.08
C PRO A 310 6.06 7.97 3.00
N ARG A 311 5.97 7.35 1.81
CA ARG A 311 5.04 6.25 1.55
C ARG A 311 5.28 5.03 2.43
N GLU A 312 6.51 4.86 2.90
CA GLU A 312 6.94 3.77 3.77
C GLU A 312 6.21 3.80 5.12
N ILE A 313 5.86 5.00 5.62
CA ILE A 313 5.17 5.17 6.90
C ILE A 313 3.68 4.83 6.79
N PHE A 314 3.08 4.88 5.59
CA PHE A 314 1.70 4.40 5.39
C PHE A 314 1.57 2.90 5.60
N ASN A 315 2.67 2.14 5.43
CA ASN A 315 2.67 0.70 5.62
C ASN A 315 2.94 0.29 7.07
N ASP A 316 3.59 1.16 7.85
CA ASP A 316 3.86 0.96 9.27
C ASP A 316 3.87 2.31 10.02
N ILE A 317 2.72 2.66 10.59
CA ILE A 317 2.55 3.94 11.31
C ILE A 317 3.42 4.02 12.57
N SER A 318 3.90 2.88 13.10
CA SER A 318 4.79 2.86 14.26
C SER A 318 6.18 3.43 13.94
N MET A 319 6.53 3.53 12.66
CA MET A 319 7.78 4.18 12.21
C MET A 319 7.71 5.72 12.33
N MET A 320 6.53 6.29 12.54
CA MET A 320 6.33 7.73 12.65
C MET A 320 6.99 8.29 13.92
N ASN A 321 7.89 9.26 13.77
CA ASN A 321 8.60 9.88 14.88
C ASN A 321 9.07 11.29 14.51
N SER A 322 9.61 12.03 15.49
CA SER A 322 10.03 13.42 15.34
C SER A 322 11.21 13.66 14.38
N SER A 323 11.87 12.62 13.88
CA SER A 323 13.00 12.75 12.94
C SER A 323 12.56 12.88 11.48
N ILE A 324 11.27 12.70 11.18
CA ILE A 324 10.75 12.83 9.81
C ILE A 324 10.68 14.32 9.45
N PRO A 325 11.22 14.75 8.28
CA PRO A 325 11.17 16.13 7.84
C PRO A 325 9.75 16.72 7.79
N ASP A 326 9.67 18.05 7.82
CA ASP A 326 8.43 18.83 7.61
C ASP A 326 7.32 18.59 8.65
N MET A 327 7.66 17.96 9.78
CA MET A 327 6.77 17.83 10.92
C MET A 327 6.53 19.18 11.58
N VAL A 328 5.26 19.49 11.86
CA VAL A 328 4.88 20.58 12.77
C VAL A 328 4.82 20.02 14.19
N GLU A 329 5.78 20.44 15.03
CA GLU A 329 5.85 20.03 16.44
C GLU A 329 4.62 20.53 17.21
N THR A 330 4.12 19.71 18.13
CA THR A 330 2.98 20.01 18.99
C THR A 330 3.23 19.45 20.38
N ILE A 331 3.10 20.31 21.39
CA ILE A 331 3.17 19.96 22.81
C ILE A 331 1.80 20.25 23.42
N LEU A 332 1.20 19.24 24.02
CA LEU A 332 -0.09 19.32 24.69
C LEU A 332 0.09 19.21 26.19
N GLU A 333 -0.47 20.17 26.91
CA GLU A 333 -0.52 20.18 28.37
C GLU A 333 -1.95 19.95 28.84
N ARG A 334 -2.11 19.10 29.86
CA ARG A 334 -3.44 18.76 30.39
C ARG A 334 -4.01 19.94 31.20
N ASP A 335 -5.20 20.39 30.84
CA ASP A 335 -5.96 21.34 31.67
C ASP A 335 -6.71 20.58 32.78
N SER A 336 -6.02 20.40 33.91
CA SER A 336 -6.58 19.76 35.11
C SER A 336 -7.60 20.63 35.87
N LYS A 337 -7.77 21.91 35.50
CA LYS A 337 -8.68 22.85 36.17
C LYS A 337 -10.09 22.74 35.59
N ARG A 338 -10.23 22.50 34.28
CA ARG A 338 -11.54 22.35 33.63
C ARG A 338 -12.11 20.96 33.84
N LYS A 339 -13.26 20.89 34.53
CA LYS A 339 -13.98 19.63 34.81
C LYS A 339 -15.01 19.24 33.75
N ARG A 340 -15.32 20.12 32.80
CA ARG A 340 -16.36 19.91 31.79
C ARG A 340 -15.83 20.32 30.44
N PHE A 341 -16.23 19.57 29.42
CA PHE A 341 -15.89 19.92 28.06
C PHE A 341 -16.64 21.17 27.60
N PRO A 342 -16.04 21.94 26.68
CA PRO A 342 -16.72 23.01 25.96
C PRO A 342 -17.97 22.51 25.24
N SER A 343 -18.94 23.39 25.02
CA SER A 343 -20.21 23.03 24.39
C SER A 343 -20.04 22.41 22.99
N TRP A 344 -19.07 22.90 22.21
CA TRP A 344 -18.75 22.38 20.88
C TRP A 344 -18.22 20.94 20.91
N ALA A 345 -17.45 20.57 21.94
CA ALA A 345 -16.93 19.22 22.11
C ALA A 345 -18.04 18.27 22.58
N GLU A 346 -18.87 18.69 23.53
CA GLU A 346 -20.04 17.89 23.94
C GLU A 346 -21.01 17.66 22.80
N GLU A 347 -21.23 18.67 21.95
CA GLU A 347 -22.06 18.54 20.76
C GLU A 347 -21.45 17.56 19.75
N TYR A 348 -20.13 17.59 19.54
CA TYR A 348 -19.42 16.63 18.68
C TYR A 348 -19.66 15.18 19.12
N PHE A 349 -19.49 14.89 20.42
CA PHE A 349 -19.72 13.54 20.95
C PHE A 349 -21.19 13.14 20.89
N ARG A 350 -22.10 14.05 21.21
CA ARG A 350 -23.56 13.78 21.20
C ARG A 350 -24.11 13.55 19.79
N LYS A 351 -23.65 14.32 18.80
CA LYS A 351 -24.12 14.22 17.40
C LYS A 351 -23.46 13.09 16.62
N GLY A 352 -22.42 12.45 17.16
CA GLY A 352 -21.72 11.40 16.43
C GLY A 352 -20.94 11.93 15.25
N LEU A 353 -20.42 13.17 15.30
CA LEU A 353 -19.67 13.77 14.18
C LEU A 353 -18.36 13.04 13.86
N TYR A 354 -17.96 12.09 14.71
CA TYR A 354 -16.89 11.14 14.45
C TYR A 354 -17.27 9.99 13.49
N LYS A 355 -18.56 9.76 13.23
CA LYS A 355 -19.07 8.65 12.39
C LYS A 355 -19.21 9.01 10.91
N GLY A 356 -18.93 10.26 10.52
CA GLY A 356 -19.16 10.80 9.17
C GLY A 356 -17.88 11.08 8.41
#